data_AF-A0A920TM68-F1
#
_entry.id   AF-A0A920TM68-F1
#
_cell.length_a   1.000
_cell.length_b   1.000
_cell.length_c   1.000
_cell.angle_alpha   90.00
_cell.angle_beta   90.00
_cell.angle_gamma   90.00
#
_symmetry.space_group_name_H-M   'P 1'
#
loop_
_entity.id
_entity.type
_entity.pdbx_description
1 polymer ?
#
loop_
_entity_poly.entity_id
_entity_poly.type
_entity_poly.pdbx_seq_one_letter_code
_entity_poly.pdbx_strand_id
1 'polypeptide(L)'
;MNEKDILIDIGFKSEGLIDRSEFLQNALPQIGDKIEVYLEYFEDRNGNLVLSKEKADFMRRWRDIREFYEKEIIFTCKILRRIKGGMIVDIDGFKDFFLAVK
;
A
#
# COMPACT_ATOMS: atom_id res chain seq x y z
N MET A 1 7.61 13.56 -22.88
CA MET A 1 8.04 13.25 -21.51
C MET A 1 6.80 13.39 -20.64
N ASN A 2 6.27 12.28 -20.10
CA ASN A 2 5.12 12.35 -19.21
C ASN A 2 5.61 12.82 -17.83
N GLU A 3 5.28 14.05 -17.44
CA GLU A 3 5.59 14.63 -16.12
C GLU A 3 4.80 13.99 -14.97
N LYS A 4 4.07 12.90 -15.26
CA LYS A 4 3.19 12.18 -14.34
C LYS A 4 3.83 10.93 -13.76
N ASP A 5 4.92 10.45 -14.34
CA ASP A 5 5.52 9.17 -13.94
C ASP A 5 6.85 9.43 -13.22
N ILE A 6 7.05 8.75 -12.09
CA ILE A 6 8.30 8.75 -11.32
C ILE A 6 9.08 7.48 -11.69
N LEU A 7 10.30 7.66 -12.15
CA LEU A 7 11.25 6.58 -12.43
C LEU A 7 11.98 6.18 -11.14
N ILE A 8 11.96 4.89 -10.84
CA ILE A 8 12.64 4.32 -9.67
C ILE A 8 13.49 3.14 -10.13
N ASP A 9 14.76 3.18 -9.75
CA ASP A 9 15.64 2.04 -9.91
C ASP A 9 15.42 1.05 -8.75
N ILE A 10 15.03 -0.18 -9.09
CA ILE A 10 14.85 -1.29 -8.16
C ILE A 10 15.98 -2.33 -8.24
N GLY A 11 17.06 -2.02 -8.96
CA GLY A 11 18.20 -2.93 -9.16
C GLY A 11 17.92 -4.09 -10.10
N PHE A 12 16.91 -3.95 -10.97
CA PHE A 12 16.56 -4.94 -11.99
C PHE A 12 17.06 -4.50 -13.38
N LYS A 13 16.77 -5.30 -14.42
CA LYS A 13 17.16 -4.97 -15.81
C LYS A 13 16.48 -3.72 -16.38
N SER A 14 15.33 -3.34 -15.84
CA SER A 14 14.54 -2.20 -16.28
C SER A 14 14.26 -1.27 -15.10
N GLU A 15 14.07 0.01 -15.41
CA GLU A 15 13.57 0.99 -14.44
C GLU A 15 12.08 0.77 -14.19
N GLY A 16 11.65 1.01 -12.96
CA GLY A 16 10.24 0.97 -12.58
C GLY A 16 9.57 2.32 -12.72
N LEU A 17 8.32 2.31 -13.16
CA LEU A 17 7.47 3.49 -13.26
C LEU A 17 6.41 3.44 -12.16
N ILE A 18 6.26 4.55 -11.44
CA ILE A 18 5.13 4.79 -10.52
C ILE A 18 4.42 6.07 -10.93
N ASP A 19 3.10 6.04 -10.97
CA ASP A 19 2.31 7.26 -11.19
C ASP A 19 2.44 8.20 -9.97
N ARG A 20 2.79 9.46 -10.22
CA ARG A 20 2.94 10.50 -9.20
C ARG A 20 1.68 10.68 -8.36
N SER A 21 0.50 10.32 -8.89
CA SER A 21 -0.78 10.37 -8.19
C SER A 21 -0.86 9.41 -7.00
N GLU A 22 -0.03 8.37 -6.95
CA GLU A 22 0.05 7.47 -5.79
C GLU A 22 0.78 8.12 -4.60
N PHE A 23 1.47 9.23 -4.82
CA PHE A 23 2.11 9.98 -3.76
C PHE A 23 1.19 11.11 -3.29
N LEU A 24 1.08 11.28 -1.97
CA LEU A 24 0.47 12.46 -1.39
C LEU A 24 1.24 13.70 -1.90
N GLN A 25 0.54 14.78 -2.28
CA GLN A 25 1.15 16.00 -2.83
C GLN A 25 2.31 16.57 -1.98
N ASN A 26 2.27 16.33 -0.67
CA ASN A 26 3.28 16.79 0.29
C ASN A 26 4.38 15.75 0.61
N ALA A 27 4.30 14.54 0.05
CA ALA A 27 5.21 13.42 0.33
C ALA A 27 5.77 12.82 -0.97
N LEU A 28 6.15 13.69 -1.91
CA LEU A 28 6.88 13.29 -3.10
C LEU A 28 8.32 12.89 -2.69
N PRO A 29 8.80 11.71 -3.12
CA PRO A 29 10.16 11.27 -2.82
C PRO A 29 11.15 12.18 -3.52
N GLN A 30 12.26 12.48 -2.84
CA GLN A 30 13.39 13.14 -3.47
C GLN A 30 14.32 12.12 -4.12
N ILE A 31 15.15 12.58 -5.05
CA ILE A 31 16.16 11.75 -5.70
C ILE A 31 17.13 11.25 -4.62
N GLY A 32 17.21 9.92 -4.45
CA GLY A 32 18.04 9.26 -3.44
C GLY A 32 17.26 8.71 -2.24
N ASP A 33 15.97 9.01 -2.12
CA ASP A 33 15.13 8.39 -1.09
C ASP A 33 14.87 6.91 -1.39
N LYS A 34 14.92 6.10 -0.34
CA LYS A 34 14.53 4.69 -0.41
C LYS A 34 13.07 4.55 -0.04
N ILE A 35 12.28 4.02 -0.97
CA ILE A 35 10.87 3.75 -0.78
C ILE A 35 10.58 2.27 -1.00
N GLU A 36 9.66 1.73 -0.22
CA GLU A 36 9.12 0.40 -0.44
C GLU A 36 8.06 0.47 -1.54
N VAL A 37 8.18 -0.40 -2.52
CA VAL A 37 7.33 -0.42 -3.72
C VAL A 37 6.92 -1.86 -4.01
N TYR A 38 5.70 -2.04 -4.49
CA TYR A 38 5.17 -3.34 -4.87
C TYR A 38 5.24 -3.49 -6.37
N LEU A 39 5.83 -4.59 -6.85
CA LEU A 39 5.89 -4.89 -8.28
C LEU A 39 4.57 -5.50 -8.73
N GLU A 40 3.82 -4.78 -9.56
CA GLU A 40 2.56 -5.27 -10.10
C GLU A 40 2.80 -6.11 -11.35
N TYR A 41 3.57 -5.58 -12.31
CA TYR A 41 3.75 -6.21 -13.61
C TYR A 41 5.19 -6.07 -14.10
N PHE A 42 5.72 -7.15 -14.67
CA PHE A 42 7.08 -7.21 -15.21
C PHE A 42 7.21 -6.54 -16.58
N GLU A 43 6.16 -6.55 -17.39
CA GLU A 43 6.15 -5.97 -18.73
C GLU A 43 4.78 -5.34 -19.02
N ASP A 44 4.72 -4.02 -18.99
CA ASP A 44 3.77 -3.31 -19.85
C ASP A 44 4.19 -3.52 -21.33
N ARG A 45 3.35 -3.14 -22.30
CA ARG A 45 3.61 -3.31 -23.75
C ARG A 45 4.95 -2.73 -24.23
N ASN A 46 5.62 -1.91 -23.42
CA ASN A 46 6.90 -1.27 -23.68
C ASN A 46 8.08 -1.86 -22.89
N GLY A 47 7.91 -2.94 -22.12
CA GLY A 47 8.98 -3.57 -21.34
C GLY A 47 9.35 -2.84 -20.03
N ASN A 48 8.46 -1.96 -19.56
CA ASN A 48 8.64 -1.24 -18.31
C ASN A 48 7.99 -1.99 -17.14
N LEU A 49 8.60 -1.86 -15.97
CA LEU A 49 8.08 -2.42 -14.73
C LEU A 49 7.05 -1.46 -14.14
N VAL A 50 5.83 -1.94 -13.90
CA VAL A 50 4.79 -1.17 -13.23
C VAL A 50 4.88 -1.44 -11.74
N LEU A 51 5.10 -0.37 -10.99
CA LEU A 51 5.24 -0.40 -9.55
C LEU A 51 4.07 0.35 -8.91
N SER A 52 3.64 -0.10 -7.74
CA SER A 52 2.63 0.60 -6.92
C SER A 52 3.11 0.75 -5.49
N LYS A 53 3.10 1.99 -5.00
CA LYS A 53 3.35 2.36 -3.61
C LYS A 53 2.13 2.11 -2.74
N GLU A 54 0.92 2.38 -3.23
CA GLU A 54 -0.31 2.16 -2.46
C GLU A 54 -0.43 0.69 -2.03
N LYS A 55 -0.13 -0.24 -2.95
CA LYS A 55 -0.10 -1.67 -2.65
C LYS A 55 1.03 -2.06 -1.70
N ALA A 56 2.20 -1.42 -1.80
CA ALA A 56 3.29 -1.66 -0.86
C ALA A 56 2.88 -1.29 0.56
N ASP A 57 2.30 -0.10 0.73
CA ASP A 57 1.78 0.40 2.00
C ASP A 57 0.66 -0.49 2.55
N PHE A 58 -0.23 -0.98 1.68
CA PHE A 58 -1.26 -1.96 2.05
C PHE A 58 -0.65 -3.26 2.58
N MET A 59 0.31 -3.84 1.84
CA MET A 59 0.95 -5.10 2.21
C MET A 59 1.73 -4.99 3.52
N ARG A 60 2.37 -3.84 3.77
CA ARG A 60 3.06 -3.57 5.03
C ARG A 60 2.09 -3.54 6.21
N ARG A 61 1.02 -2.75 6.13
CA ARG A 61 0.00 -2.71 7.19
C ARG A 61 -0.70 -4.05 7.39
N TRP A 62 -0.95 -4.80 6.31
CA TRP A 62 -1.53 -6.14 6.39
C TRP A 62 -0.62 -7.12 7.15
N ARG A 63 0.69 -7.01 6.95
CA ARG A 63 1.67 -7.79 7.71
C ARG A 63 1.58 -7.46 9.19
N ASP A 64 1.49 -6.18 9.55
CA ASP A 64 1.36 -5.74 10.94
C ASP A 64 0.08 -6.31 11.60
N ILE A 65 -1.06 -6.25 10.90
CA ILE A 65 -2.33 -6.85 11.35
C ILE A 65 -2.18 -8.36 11.57
N ARG A 66 -1.51 -9.05 10.65
CA ARG A 66 -1.27 -10.48 10.78
C ARG A 66 -0.38 -10.80 11.98
N GLU A 67 0.64 -10.00 12.24
CA GLU A 67 1.47 -10.16 13.44
C GLU A 67 0.68 -9.90 14.72
N PHE A 68 -0.20 -8.89 14.75
CA PHE A 68 -1.07 -8.65 15.91
C PHE A 68 -2.01 -9.83 16.16
N TYR A 69 -2.54 -10.43 15.08
CA TYR A 69 -3.35 -11.64 15.17
C TYR A 69 -2.55 -12.83 15.70
N GLU A 70 -1.34 -13.08 15.18
CA GLU A 70 -0.50 -14.21 15.59
C GLU A 70 0.02 -14.07 17.03
N LYS A 71 0.27 -12.83 17.48
CA LYS A 71 0.70 -12.52 18.86
C LYS A 71 -0.46 -12.31 19.84
N GLU A 72 -1.71 -12.47 19.39
CA GLU A 72 -2.93 -12.21 20.17
C GLU A 72 -2.94 -10.82 20.86
N ILE A 73 -2.36 -9.82 20.20
CA ILE A 73 -2.26 -8.46 20.73
C ILE A 73 -3.60 -7.77 20.59
N ILE A 74 -4.17 -7.34 21.72
CA ILE A 74 -5.38 -6.52 21.73
C ILE A 74 -5.01 -5.10 21.32
N PHE A 75 -5.57 -4.63 20.22
CA PHE A 75 -5.42 -3.25 19.74
C PHE A 75 -6.75 -2.50 19.82
N THR A 76 -6.67 -1.19 19.99
CA THR A 76 -7.86 -0.31 19.98
C THR A 76 -8.14 0.14 18.55
N CYS A 77 -9.38 0.01 18.10
CA CYS A 77 -9.82 0.48 16.79
C CYS A 77 -11.06 1.37 16.91
N LYS A 78 -11.30 2.21 15.90
CA LYS A 78 -12.46 3.09 15.85
C LYS A 78 -13.54 2.47 14.98
N ILE A 79 -14.71 2.22 15.54
CA ILE A 79 -15.85 1.73 14.76
C ILE A 79 -16.38 2.88 13.89
N LEU A 80 -16.37 2.67 12.57
CA LEU A 80 -16.89 3.65 11.61
C LEU A 80 -18.38 3.43 11.37
N ARG A 81 -18.77 2.20 11.04
CA ARG A 81 -20.16 1.90 10.65
C ARG A 81 -20.52 0.44 10.92
N ARG A 82 -21.75 0.21 11.36
CA ARG A 82 -22.36 -1.12 11.46
C ARG A 82 -23.05 -1.51 10.15
N ILE A 83 -22.81 -2.73 9.68
CA ILE A 83 -23.51 -3.31 8.53
C ILE A 83 -24.19 -4.63 8.92
N LYS A 84 -25.02 -5.19 8.02
CA LYS A 84 -25.84 -6.38 8.31
C LYS A 84 -25.05 -7.64 8.69
N GLY A 85 -23.76 -7.72 8.34
CA GLY A 85 -22.89 -8.88 8.63
C GLY A 85 -21.69 -8.58 9.53
N GLY A 86 -21.52 -7.37 10.05
CA GLY A 86 -20.33 -7.03 10.82
C GLY A 86 -20.17 -5.53 11.08
N MET A 87 -18.94 -5.14 11.43
CA MET A 87 -18.57 -3.76 11.72
C MET A 87 -17.41 -3.36 10.82
N ILE A 88 -17.52 -2.19 10.19
CA ILE A 88 -16.39 -1.55 9.53
C ILE A 88 -15.65 -0.77 10.60
N VAL A 89 -14.38 -1.11 10.79
CA VAL A 89 -13.50 -0.48 11.77
C VAL A 89 -12.32 0.17 11.06
N ASP A 90 -11.85 1.26 11.66
CA ASP A 90 -10.64 1.96 11.26
C ASP A 90 -9.53 1.57 12.23
N ILE A 91 -8.46 1.00 11.68
CA ILE A 91 -7.26 0.58 12.40
C ILE A 91 -6.11 1.38 11.81
N ASP A 92 -5.71 2.45 12.50
CA ASP A 92 -4.55 3.27 12.13
C ASP A 92 -4.58 3.79 10.66
N GLY A 93 -5.76 4.19 10.17
CA GLY A 93 -5.97 4.67 8.80
C GLY A 93 -6.32 3.58 7.80
N PHE A 94 -6.32 2.31 8.23
CA PHE A 94 -6.81 1.18 7.46
C PHE A 94 -8.29 0.93 7.75
N LYS A 95 -9.13 1.18 6.73
CA LYS A 95 -10.57 0.93 6.81
C LYS A 95 -10.86 -0.45 6.27
N ASP A 96 -11.20 -1.39 7.14
CA ASP A 96 -11.53 -2.74 6.70
C ASP A 96 -12.75 -3.28 7.44
N PHE A 97 -13.32 -4.31 6.83
CA PHE A 97 -14.50 -4.99 7.29
C PHE A 97 -14.13 -6.12 8.23
N PHE A 98 -14.54 -6.00 9.49
CA PHE A 98 -14.43 -7.08 10.46
C PHE A 98 -15.79 -7.75 10.63
N LEU A 99 -15.82 -9.05 10.34
CA LEU A 99 -16.94 -9.90 10.74
C LEU A 99 -16.90 -9.98 12.26
N ALA A 100 -17.95 -9.53 12.94
CA ALA A 100 -18.09 -9.79 14.37
C ALA A 100 -18.32 -11.30 14.54
N VAL A 101 -17.24 -12.05 14.74
CA VAL A 101 -17.33 -13.46 15.11
C VAL A 101 -17.77 -13.50 16.56
N LYS A 102 -18.92 -14.12 16.80
CA LYS A 102 -19.52 -14.28 18.13
C LYS A 102 -18.71 -15.28 18.95
#